data_AF-A0A0W0SG69-F1
#
_entry.id   AF-A0A0W0SG69-F1
#
_cell.length_a   1.000
_cell.length_b   1.000
_cell.length_c   1.000
_cell.angle_alpha   90.00
_cell.angle_beta   90.00
_cell.angle_gamma   90.00
#
_symmetry.space_group_name_H-M   'P 1'
#
loop_
_entity.id
_entity.type
_entity.pdbx_description
1 polymer ?
#
loop_
_entity_poly.entity_id
_entity_poly.type
_entity_poly.pdbx_seq_one_letter_code
_entity_poly.pdbx_strand_id
1 'polypeptide(L)'
;MPELTAPKSTAMSQSDMAQDKLKGLQKAKIDEDRFFQELFLFLQRMLASILKLQVDPKAELTDLAKDCGYQDLPTALNSAKNARGQSPLTQALQNQDFSLAQTLLNSGAKYDVQSMDEYDIAIKSQRGQQAIQQKTITPPEGGYQSRPDKLHRVKEYGLVLGIVMESADKTSSQRAHVGPAYHMMSDAIREYGQDCKKEPAKKDFGQIADAFAFANKEAKFEYSTPGGSPKAGKALSDRVQEGKVTSVPINCKGHAMGLSFVPVEGNPDKTYLVFTNRGEGAKGKFGTQIYEVNTKDVTPDFINNVMSGHDKGLSHGQVMSEIQKVTQGKEPISTIDQKPQKYDNCTVANTRANIHGVLLCQEANRRGGFDKVTQDVKDEVKGRYKEFTGDMRDKKIQKLEKEIQANPSDPDLKALAKGFLEKPNHKHSDILQSAVTEKSPTSSFKS
;
A
#
# COMPACT_ATOMS: atom_id res chain seq x y z
N MET A 1 -72.26 26.29 -7.82
CA MET A 1 -71.66 25.02 -7.37
C MET A 1 -70.15 25.23 -7.37
N PRO A 2 -69.44 25.06 -6.24
CA PRO A 2 -67.99 25.22 -6.21
C PRO A 2 -67.30 24.02 -6.87
N GLU A 3 -66.34 24.28 -7.76
CA GLU A 3 -65.44 23.27 -8.29
C GLU A 3 -64.51 22.76 -7.19
N LEU A 4 -64.58 21.46 -6.91
CA LEU A 4 -63.62 20.74 -6.08
C LEU A 4 -62.45 20.30 -6.97
N THR A 5 -61.33 21.02 -6.92
CA THR A 5 -60.06 20.54 -7.47
C THR A 5 -59.46 19.48 -6.55
N ALA A 6 -59.22 18.27 -7.10
CA ALA A 6 -58.52 17.19 -6.40
C ALA A 6 -57.03 17.54 -6.19
N PRO A 7 -56.42 17.13 -5.06
CA PRO A 7 -55.01 17.37 -4.80
C PRO A 7 -54.13 16.56 -5.76
N LYS A 8 -53.16 17.21 -6.39
CA LYS A 8 -52.11 16.55 -7.19
C LYS A 8 -51.34 15.58 -6.29
N SER A 9 -51.43 14.29 -6.60
CA SER A 9 -50.65 13.25 -5.94
C SER A 9 -49.15 13.45 -6.22
N THR A 10 -48.38 13.75 -5.17
CA THR A 10 -46.91 13.77 -5.16
C THR A 10 -46.36 12.38 -4.88
N ALA A 11 -46.75 11.38 -5.66
CA ALA A 11 -46.10 10.07 -5.63
C ALA A 11 -44.88 10.11 -6.57
N MET A 12 -43.68 10.30 -6.01
CA MET A 12 -42.44 10.25 -6.78
C MET A 12 -42.22 8.85 -7.35
N SER A 13 -41.80 8.75 -8.61
CA SER A 13 -41.50 7.45 -9.22
C SER A 13 -40.23 6.84 -8.62
N GLN A 14 -40.08 5.51 -8.70
CA GLN A 14 -38.86 4.83 -8.24
C GLN A 14 -37.59 5.34 -8.96
N SER A 15 -37.72 5.80 -10.21
CA SER A 15 -36.64 6.45 -10.95
C SER A 15 -36.27 7.82 -10.39
N ASP A 16 -37.25 8.62 -9.95
CA ASP A 16 -36.98 9.93 -9.34
C ASP A 16 -36.32 9.76 -7.97
N MET A 17 -36.78 8.80 -7.17
CA MET A 17 -36.14 8.44 -5.90
C MET A 17 -34.69 7.95 -6.10
N ALA A 18 -34.42 7.18 -7.15
CA ALA A 18 -33.08 6.71 -7.47
C ALA A 18 -32.16 7.84 -7.93
N GLN A 19 -32.67 8.78 -8.74
CA GLN A 19 -31.93 9.96 -9.19
C GLN A 19 -31.63 10.92 -8.03
N ASP A 20 -32.59 11.17 -7.14
CA ASP A 20 -32.37 12.03 -5.98
C ASP A 20 -31.42 11.38 -4.96
N LYS A 21 -31.49 10.06 -4.79
CA LYS A 21 -30.49 9.32 -4.01
C LYS A 21 -29.09 9.43 -4.62
N LEU A 22 -28.97 9.35 -5.94
CA LEU A 22 -27.70 9.50 -6.64
C LEU A 22 -27.14 10.94 -6.51
N LYS A 23 -27.98 11.96 -6.67
CA LYS A 23 -27.60 13.37 -6.44
C LYS A 23 -27.18 13.61 -4.99
N GLY A 24 -27.90 13.03 -4.03
CA GLY A 24 -27.55 13.07 -2.61
C GLY A 24 -26.18 12.45 -2.32
N LEU A 25 -25.89 11.28 -2.90
CA LEU A 25 -24.58 10.61 -2.77
C LEU A 25 -23.45 11.40 -3.45
N GLN A 26 -23.72 12.01 -4.61
CA GLN A 26 -22.74 12.86 -5.30
C GLN A 26 -22.44 14.12 -4.50
N LYS A 27 -23.47 14.77 -3.95
CA LYS A 27 -23.31 15.95 -3.10
C LYS A 27 -22.52 15.61 -1.83
N ALA A 28 -22.87 14.52 -1.13
CA ALA A 28 -22.14 14.06 0.05
C ALA A 28 -20.65 13.83 -0.24
N LYS A 29 -20.33 13.23 -1.40
CA LYS A 29 -18.94 13.02 -1.81
C LYS A 29 -18.20 14.32 -2.12
N ILE A 30 -18.86 15.28 -2.77
CA ILE A 30 -18.29 16.61 -3.03
C ILE A 30 -18.01 17.34 -1.71
N ASP A 31 -18.96 17.29 -0.78
CA ASP A 31 -18.84 17.90 0.53
C ASP A 31 -17.74 17.24 1.38
N GLU A 32 -17.60 15.91 1.32
CA GLU A 32 -16.47 15.15 1.91
C GLU A 32 -15.11 15.58 1.34
N ASP A 33 -14.98 15.59 0.01
CA ASP A 33 -13.73 15.98 -0.66
C ASP A 33 -13.37 17.45 -0.37
N ARG A 34 -14.38 18.34 -0.34
CA ARG A 34 -14.21 19.76 0.00
C ARG A 34 -13.77 19.93 1.45
N PHE A 35 -14.47 19.30 2.40
CA PHE A 35 -14.09 19.34 3.82
C PHE A 35 -12.65 18.89 4.00
N PHE A 36 -12.27 17.78 3.37
CA PHE A 36 -10.92 17.23 3.48
C PHE A 36 -9.85 18.19 2.93
N GLN A 37 -10.08 18.82 1.77
CA GLN A 37 -9.14 19.79 1.20
C GLN A 37 -9.02 21.05 2.05
N GLU A 38 -10.15 21.64 2.45
CA GLU A 38 -10.18 22.87 3.25
C GLU A 38 -9.59 22.63 4.66
N LEU A 39 -9.83 21.47 5.27
CA LEU A 39 -9.25 21.04 6.54
C LEU A 39 -7.72 21.06 6.50
N PHE A 40 -7.13 20.39 5.50
CA PHE A 40 -5.67 20.30 5.41
C PHE A 40 -5.03 21.64 5.00
N LEU A 41 -5.70 22.45 4.16
CA LEU A 41 -5.24 23.81 3.86
C LEU A 41 -5.26 24.71 5.10
N PHE A 42 -6.35 24.66 5.87
CA PHE A 42 -6.47 25.39 7.13
C PHE A 42 -5.38 24.98 8.13
N LEU A 43 -5.20 23.68 8.35
CA LEU A 43 -4.21 23.16 9.29
C LEU A 43 -2.77 23.46 8.83
N GLN A 44 -2.48 23.42 7.52
CA GLN A 44 -1.19 23.86 6.98
C GLN A 44 -0.94 25.35 7.24
N ARG A 45 -1.92 26.23 7.00
CA ARG A 45 -1.81 27.68 7.30
C ARG A 45 -1.62 27.95 8.78
N MET A 46 -2.32 27.23 9.64
CA MET A 46 -2.20 27.32 11.09
C MET A 46 -0.80 26.92 11.57
N LEU A 47 -0.22 25.86 11.00
CA LEU A 47 1.11 25.36 11.36
C LEU A 47 2.24 26.22 10.76
N ALA A 48 2.03 26.85 9.60
CA ALA A 48 3.00 27.66 8.86
C ALA A 48 3.20 29.11 9.37
N SER A 49 2.65 29.47 10.53
CA SER A 49 3.07 30.65 11.33
C SER A 49 2.35 32.01 11.15
N ILE A 50 1.00 32.09 11.08
CA ILE A 50 0.30 33.41 11.23
C ILE A 50 -0.92 33.38 12.18
N LEU A 51 -1.67 32.29 12.28
CA LEU A 51 -2.99 32.29 12.96
C LEU A 51 -2.99 31.89 14.44
N LYS A 52 -1.89 31.31 14.98
CA LYS A 52 -1.84 30.78 16.35
C LYS A 52 -2.17 31.79 17.45
N LEU A 53 -2.06 33.08 17.17
CA LEU A 53 -2.31 34.18 18.12
C LEU A 53 -3.61 34.95 17.87
N GLN A 54 -4.35 34.64 16.78
CA GLN A 54 -5.49 35.47 16.34
C GLN A 54 -6.80 34.71 16.20
N VAL A 55 -6.79 33.37 16.26
CA VAL A 55 -7.95 32.54 15.96
C VAL A 55 -8.03 31.35 16.91
N ASP A 56 -9.22 31.01 17.39
CA ASP A 56 -9.51 29.71 18.01
C ASP A 56 -9.63 28.64 16.91
N PRO A 57 -8.64 27.74 16.75
CA PRO A 57 -8.66 26.76 15.67
C PRO A 57 -9.87 25.82 15.74
N LYS A 58 -10.41 25.59 16.94
CA LYS A 58 -11.56 24.71 17.11
C LYS A 58 -12.84 25.36 16.59
N ALA A 59 -12.96 26.68 16.72
CA ALA A 59 -14.10 27.44 16.21
C ALA A 59 -14.14 27.40 14.67
N GLU A 60 -13.04 27.75 14.01
CA GLU A 60 -12.99 27.74 12.53
C GLU A 60 -13.18 26.34 11.94
N LEU A 61 -12.61 25.30 12.57
CA LEU A 61 -12.84 23.92 12.14
C LEU A 61 -14.30 23.49 12.32
N THR A 62 -14.96 23.98 13.37
CA THR A 62 -16.38 23.70 13.61
C THR A 62 -17.26 24.38 12.57
N ASP A 63 -16.94 25.62 12.19
CA ASP A 63 -17.66 26.34 11.15
C ASP A 63 -17.44 25.69 9.78
N LEU A 64 -16.20 25.30 9.46
CA LEU A 64 -15.90 24.52 8.26
C LEU A 64 -16.70 23.21 8.19
N ALA A 65 -16.80 22.46 9.29
CA ALA A 65 -17.58 21.23 9.35
C ALA A 65 -19.06 21.49 9.05
N LYS A 66 -19.65 22.54 9.62
CA LYS A 66 -21.04 22.93 9.37
C LYS A 66 -21.28 23.37 7.93
N ASP A 67 -20.35 24.15 7.37
CA ASP A 67 -20.40 24.63 5.98
C ASP A 67 -20.32 23.49 4.96
N CYS A 68 -19.72 22.35 5.36
CA CYS A 68 -19.67 21.12 4.59
C CYS A 68 -20.80 20.13 4.96
N GLY A 69 -21.83 20.59 5.69
CA GLY A 69 -23.05 19.82 5.96
C GLY A 69 -22.95 18.82 7.11
N TYR A 70 -21.91 18.87 7.94
CA TYR A 70 -21.81 18.04 9.14
C TYR A 70 -22.46 18.71 10.35
N GLN A 71 -23.05 17.90 11.22
CA GLN A 71 -23.67 18.37 12.47
C GLN A 71 -22.64 18.98 13.43
N ASP A 72 -21.45 18.38 13.50
CA ASP A 72 -20.37 18.81 14.36
C ASP A 72 -19.00 18.34 13.83
N LEU A 73 -17.94 18.95 14.35
CA LEU A 73 -16.56 18.67 13.97
C LEU A 73 -16.15 17.21 14.26
N PRO A 74 -16.42 16.61 15.43
CA PRO A 74 -16.12 15.20 15.65
C PRO A 74 -16.75 14.26 14.61
N THR A 75 -18.01 14.49 14.24
CA THR A 75 -18.69 13.69 13.22
C THR A 75 -17.99 13.86 11.87
N ALA A 76 -17.65 15.09 11.48
CA ALA A 76 -16.90 15.36 10.26
C ALA A 76 -15.54 14.64 10.24
N LEU A 77 -14.75 14.77 11.30
CA LEU A 77 -13.40 14.18 11.39
C LEU A 77 -13.41 12.65 11.36
N ASN A 78 -14.46 12.00 11.86
CA ASN A 78 -14.54 10.53 11.93
C ASN A 78 -15.24 9.90 10.73
N SER A 79 -16.10 10.64 10.02
CA SER A 79 -16.86 10.13 8.87
C SER A 79 -16.27 10.54 7.52
N ALA A 80 -15.69 11.74 7.40
CA ALA A 80 -15.11 12.21 6.16
C ALA A 80 -13.93 11.34 5.73
N LYS A 81 -13.97 10.89 4.48
CA LYS A 81 -12.90 10.11 3.87
C LYS A 81 -12.38 10.81 2.63
N ASN A 82 -11.07 10.79 2.41
CA ASN A 82 -10.53 11.22 1.13
C ASN A 82 -10.85 10.20 0.02
N ALA A 83 -10.41 10.48 -1.21
CA ALA A 83 -10.56 9.60 -2.37
C ALA A 83 -10.05 8.15 -2.19
N ARG A 84 -9.34 7.83 -1.09
CA ARG A 84 -8.81 6.50 -0.74
C ARG A 84 -9.54 5.83 0.41
N GLY A 85 -10.55 6.48 0.97
CA GLY A 85 -11.23 5.95 2.15
C GLY A 85 -10.50 6.23 3.47
N GLN A 86 -9.52 7.14 3.49
CA GLN A 86 -8.75 7.46 4.70
C GLN A 86 -9.38 8.61 5.47
N SER A 87 -9.42 8.51 6.80
CA SER A 87 -9.80 9.64 7.65
C SER A 87 -8.69 10.71 7.69
N PRO A 88 -8.98 11.94 8.12
CA PRO A 88 -7.96 12.95 8.37
C PRO A 88 -6.85 12.47 9.32
N LEU A 89 -7.22 11.74 10.38
CA LEU A 89 -6.25 11.19 11.34
C LEU A 89 -5.35 10.14 10.68
N THR A 90 -5.92 9.23 9.89
CA THR A 90 -5.17 8.23 9.12
C THR A 90 -4.13 8.90 8.23
N GLN A 91 -4.51 9.96 7.49
CA GLN A 91 -3.58 10.66 6.60
C GLN A 91 -2.47 11.40 7.38
N ALA A 92 -2.80 12.03 8.51
CA ALA A 92 -1.81 12.71 9.35
C ALA A 92 -0.76 11.73 9.89
N LEU A 93 -1.19 10.57 10.39
CA LEU A 93 -0.31 9.50 10.88
C LEU A 93 0.55 8.91 9.75
N GLN A 94 -0.07 8.65 8.60
CA GLN A 94 0.62 8.17 7.40
C GLN A 94 1.72 9.14 6.94
N ASN A 95 1.51 10.44 7.10
CA ASN A 95 2.49 11.50 6.83
C ASN A 95 3.50 11.74 7.95
N GLN A 96 3.42 10.98 9.06
CA GLN A 96 4.17 11.18 10.30
C GLN A 96 4.09 12.61 10.85
N ASP A 97 2.96 13.28 10.63
CA ASP A 97 2.67 14.59 11.17
C ASP A 97 1.99 14.45 12.54
N PHE A 98 2.79 14.11 13.55
CA PHE A 98 2.31 13.81 14.89
C PHE A 98 1.64 15.02 15.56
N SER A 99 2.14 16.24 15.31
CA SER A 99 1.52 17.47 15.82
C SER A 99 0.13 17.70 15.22
N LEU A 100 -0.02 17.45 13.91
CA LEU A 100 -1.31 17.50 13.24
C LEU A 100 -2.25 16.41 13.76
N ALA A 101 -1.77 15.16 13.84
CA ALA A 101 -2.54 14.04 14.36
C ALA A 101 -3.05 14.32 15.80
N GLN A 102 -2.22 14.90 16.66
CA GLN A 102 -2.62 15.28 18.02
C GLN A 102 -3.68 16.39 18.02
N THR A 103 -3.58 17.36 17.10
CA THR A 103 -4.60 18.41 16.96
C THR A 103 -5.94 17.82 16.54
N LEU A 104 -5.93 16.86 15.61
CA LEU A 104 -7.13 16.14 15.18
C LEU A 104 -7.75 15.35 16.35
N LEU A 105 -6.94 14.64 17.13
CA LEU A 105 -7.39 13.92 18.34
C LEU A 105 -8.02 14.87 19.37
N ASN A 106 -7.36 15.99 19.67
CA ASN A 106 -7.88 17.02 20.57
C ASN A 106 -9.19 17.66 20.07
N SER A 107 -9.43 17.59 18.76
CA SER A 107 -10.64 18.11 18.09
C SER A 107 -11.75 17.06 17.97
N GLY A 108 -11.55 15.84 18.48
CA GLY A 108 -12.56 14.78 18.53
C GLY A 108 -12.42 13.68 17.47
N ALA A 109 -11.33 13.68 16.69
CA ALA A 109 -10.99 12.51 15.87
C ALA A 109 -10.71 11.30 16.78
N LYS A 110 -11.06 10.10 16.31
CA LYS A 110 -10.86 8.84 17.01
C LYS A 110 -10.04 7.90 16.16
N TYR A 111 -9.33 7.00 16.83
CA TYR A 111 -8.65 5.90 16.18
C TYR A 111 -9.68 4.88 15.64
N ASP A 112 -9.87 4.88 14.32
CA ASP A 112 -10.45 3.76 13.59
C ASP A 112 -9.38 2.70 13.27
N VAL A 113 -9.78 1.57 12.67
CA VAL A 113 -8.85 0.47 12.38
C VAL A 113 -7.70 0.88 11.45
N GLN A 114 -7.94 1.75 10.47
CA GLN A 114 -6.87 2.20 9.57
C GLN A 114 -5.88 3.13 10.28
N SER A 115 -6.38 4.05 11.11
CA SER A 115 -5.52 4.94 11.90
C SER A 115 -4.77 4.21 13.01
N MET A 116 -5.31 3.12 13.58
CA MET A 116 -4.55 2.24 14.48
C MET A 116 -3.36 1.59 13.76
N ASP A 117 -3.58 1.06 12.55
CA ASP A 117 -2.50 0.48 11.74
C ASP A 117 -1.43 1.52 11.36
N GLU A 118 -1.84 2.72 10.91
CA GLU A 118 -0.89 3.77 10.57
C GLU A 118 -0.17 4.33 11.80
N TYR A 119 -0.84 4.39 12.96
CA TYR A 119 -0.19 4.74 14.22
C TYR A 119 0.93 3.74 14.54
N ASP A 120 0.63 2.44 14.55
CA ASP A 120 1.60 1.37 14.83
C ASP A 120 2.78 1.40 13.84
N ILE A 121 2.53 1.67 12.55
CA ILE A 121 3.58 1.84 11.55
C ILE A 121 4.42 3.10 11.79
N ALA A 122 3.78 4.23 12.05
CA ALA A 122 4.43 5.52 12.20
C ALA A 122 5.29 5.60 13.46
N ILE A 123 4.79 5.11 14.60
CA ILE A 123 5.48 5.25 15.88
C ILE A 123 6.78 4.45 15.98
N LYS A 124 6.94 3.38 15.20
CA LYS A 124 8.18 2.57 15.19
C LYS A 124 9.35 3.22 14.44
N SER A 125 9.09 4.30 13.70
CA SER A 125 10.15 5.10 13.04
C SER A 125 10.94 5.92 14.05
N GLN A 126 12.15 6.36 13.70
CA GLN A 126 12.93 7.32 14.49
C GLN A 126 12.09 8.57 14.87
N ARG A 127 11.36 9.13 13.90
CA ARG A 127 10.49 10.30 14.11
C ARG A 127 9.32 9.99 15.05
N GLY A 128 8.75 8.79 14.93
CA GLY A 128 7.69 8.31 15.81
C GLY A 128 8.13 8.10 17.25
N GLN A 129 9.32 7.53 17.45
CA GLN A 129 9.91 7.38 18.78
C GLN A 129 10.19 8.74 19.44
N GLN A 130 10.67 9.72 18.66
CA GLN A 130 10.81 11.10 19.13
C GLN A 130 9.46 11.71 19.52
N ALA A 131 8.42 11.49 18.72
CA ALA A 131 7.07 11.99 19.02
C ALA A 131 6.50 11.43 20.32
N ILE A 132 6.71 10.14 20.59
CA ILE A 132 6.33 9.51 21.87
C ILE A 132 7.10 10.14 23.03
N GLN A 133 8.43 10.28 22.91
CA GLN A 133 9.26 10.87 23.96
C GLN A 133 8.86 12.32 24.27
N GLN A 134 8.52 13.08 23.23
CA GLN A 134 8.07 14.48 23.34
C GLN A 134 6.58 14.61 23.67
N LYS A 135 5.84 13.50 23.78
CA LYS A 135 4.38 13.47 24.01
C LYS A 135 3.61 14.31 22.98
N THR A 136 4.07 14.33 21.74
CA THR A 136 3.40 15.04 20.63
C THR A 136 2.35 14.20 19.94
N ILE A 137 2.12 12.97 20.40
CA ILE A 137 1.02 12.10 19.99
C ILE A 137 0.54 11.24 21.17
N THR A 138 -0.77 11.03 21.27
CA THR A 138 -1.41 10.20 22.29
C THR A 138 -1.67 8.80 21.73
N PRO A 139 -1.26 7.72 22.41
CA PRO A 139 -1.49 6.36 21.94
C PRO A 139 -2.98 5.99 21.90
N PRO A 140 -3.40 5.11 20.96
CA PRO A 140 -4.73 4.51 20.97
C PRO A 140 -4.90 3.58 22.17
N GLU A 141 -6.14 3.45 22.65
CA GLU A 141 -6.51 2.46 23.66
C GLU A 141 -6.85 1.11 22.99
N GLY A 142 -6.34 0.00 23.53
CA GLY A 142 -6.86 -1.34 23.22
C GLY A 142 -6.56 -1.93 21.83
N GLY A 143 -5.54 -1.45 21.12
CA GLY A 143 -5.17 -1.95 19.79
C GLY A 143 -4.18 -3.14 19.78
N TYR A 144 -4.18 -3.89 18.67
CA TYR A 144 -3.16 -4.91 18.38
C TYR A 144 -1.76 -4.30 18.23
N GLN A 145 -0.73 -4.99 18.73
CA GLN A 145 0.66 -4.60 18.55
C GLN A 145 1.33 -5.47 17.47
N SER A 146 1.83 -4.85 16.41
CA SER A 146 2.54 -5.56 15.35
C SER A 146 3.79 -6.25 15.86
N ARG A 147 4.22 -7.25 15.09
CA ARG A 147 5.48 -7.95 15.29
C ARG A 147 6.46 -7.66 14.15
N PRO A 148 7.76 -7.55 14.43
CA PRO A 148 8.76 -7.25 13.40
C PRO A 148 9.02 -8.45 12.49
N ASP A 149 8.82 -9.68 12.99
CA ASP A 149 9.18 -10.93 12.33
C ASP A 149 8.04 -11.56 11.51
N LYS A 150 6.79 -11.16 11.75
CA LYS A 150 5.63 -11.77 11.09
C LYS A 150 4.47 -10.81 10.89
N LEU A 151 3.72 -11.06 9.82
CA LEU A 151 2.45 -10.38 9.59
C LEU A 151 1.33 -10.99 10.44
N HIS A 152 0.36 -10.15 10.78
CA HIS A 152 -0.93 -10.63 11.24
C HIS A 152 -1.59 -11.47 10.13
N ARG A 153 -2.33 -12.53 10.51
CA ARG A 153 -2.91 -13.49 9.55
C ARG A 153 -3.78 -12.80 8.50
N VAL A 154 -4.69 -11.90 8.91
CA VAL A 154 -5.55 -11.19 7.95
C VAL A 154 -4.76 -10.26 7.03
N LYS A 155 -3.61 -9.72 7.45
CA LYS A 155 -2.71 -8.93 6.59
C LYS A 155 -2.05 -9.81 5.54
N GLU A 156 -1.60 -11.01 5.91
CA GLU A 156 -0.99 -11.96 4.97
C GLU A 156 -1.92 -12.28 3.79
N TYR A 157 -3.20 -12.54 4.07
CA TYR A 157 -4.20 -12.78 3.02
C TYR A 157 -4.63 -11.49 2.31
N GLY A 158 -4.92 -10.44 3.06
CA GLY A 158 -5.41 -9.17 2.53
C GLY A 158 -4.47 -8.52 1.55
N LEU A 159 -3.16 -8.52 1.83
CA LEU A 159 -2.16 -7.90 0.95
C LEU A 159 -1.98 -8.68 -0.37
N VAL A 160 -2.06 -10.02 -0.32
CA VAL A 160 -1.82 -10.90 -1.47
C VAL A 160 -3.06 -11.03 -2.36
N LEU A 161 -4.20 -11.33 -1.75
CA LEU A 161 -5.48 -11.54 -2.43
C LEU A 161 -6.26 -10.23 -2.66
N GLY A 162 -5.84 -9.14 -2.00
CA GLY A 162 -6.50 -7.84 -2.07
C GLY A 162 -7.83 -7.80 -1.32
N ILE A 163 -8.01 -8.64 -0.30
CA ILE A 163 -9.24 -8.72 0.49
C ILE A 163 -9.23 -7.60 1.52
N VAL A 164 -10.28 -6.79 1.58
CA VAL A 164 -10.43 -5.70 2.55
C VAL A 164 -11.41 -6.16 3.63
N MET A 165 -10.89 -6.31 4.84
CA MET A 165 -11.62 -6.66 6.05
C MET A 165 -10.87 -6.18 7.30
N GLU A 166 -11.57 -6.24 8.42
CA GLU A 166 -11.10 -6.04 9.79
C GLU A 166 -11.23 -7.37 10.54
N SER A 167 -10.20 -7.76 11.30
CA SER A 167 -10.26 -8.94 12.17
C SER A 167 -10.98 -8.65 13.49
N ALA A 168 -11.32 -9.72 14.20
CA ALA A 168 -11.91 -9.65 15.55
C ALA A 168 -11.08 -8.81 16.54
N ASP A 169 -9.75 -8.82 16.42
CA ASP A 169 -8.82 -8.05 17.25
C ASP A 169 -8.53 -6.63 16.74
N LYS A 170 -9.34 -6.12 15.82
CA LYS A 170 -9.24 -4.76 15.26
C LYS A 170 -8.01 -4.50 14.39
N THR A 171 -7.47 -5.55 13.76
CA THR A 171 -6.39 -5.41 12.76
C THR A 171 -6.97 -5.28 11.35
N SER A 172 -6.52 -4.32 10.54
CA SER A 172 -6.88 -4.31 9.13
C SER A 172 -6.10 -5.38 8.38
N SER A 173 -6.76 -6.00 7.41
CA SER A 173 -6.12 -6.82 6.36
C SER A 173 -5.28 -6.01 5.37
N GLN A 174 -5.42 -4.67 5.37
CA GLN A 174 -4.63 -3.75 4.57
C GLN A 174 -3.47 -3.18 5.38
N ARG A 175 -2.49 -2.61 4.69
CA ARG A 175 -1.32 -1.93 5.26
C ARG A 175 -0.43 -2.81 6.15
N ALA A 176 0.87 -2.78 5.91
CA ALA A 176 1.82 -3.53 6.71
C ALA A 176 3.17 -2.84 6.78
N HIS A 177 3.94 -3.21 7.79
CA HIS A 177 5.34 -2.87 7.88
C HIS A 177 6.16 -3.48 6.72
N VAL A 178 7.22 -2.79 6.32
CA VAL A 178 8.11 -3.19 5.21
C VAL A 178 8.77 -4.54 5.47
N GLY A 179 9.38 -4.76 6.63
CA GLY A 179 10.12 -5.98 6.98
C GLY A 179 9.31 -7.26 6.82
N PRO A 180 8.23 -7.46 7.58
CA PRO A 180 7.45 -8.70 7.49
C PRO A 180 6.75 -8.86 6.12
N ALA A 181 6.39 -7.77 5.43
CA ALA A 181 5.85 -7.84 4.07
C ALA A 181 6.93 -8.24 3.03
N TYR A 182 8.15 -7.72 3.17
CA TYR A 182 9.26 -8.04 2.29
C TYR A 182 9.77 -9.46 2.53
N HIS A 183 9.75 -9.94 3.78
CA HIS A 183 10.02 -11.33 4.12
C HIS A 183 9.03 -12.28 3.44
N MET A 184 7.72 -12.00 3.55
CA MET A 184 6.68 -12.78 2.86
C MET A 184 6.86 -12.78 1.34
N MET A 185 7.26 -11.66 0.75
CA MET A 185 7.61 -11.59 -0.68
C MET A 185 8.84 -12.42 -1.02
N SER A 186 9.88 -12.38 -0.18
CA SER A 186 11.10 -13.18 -0.35
C SER A 186 10.80 -14.67 -0.32
N ASP A 187 9.94 -15.11 0.59
CA ASP A 187 9.51 -16.52 0.67
C ASP A 187 8.72 -16.94 -0.57
N ALA A 188 7.75 -16.13 -1.00
CA ALA A 188 6.94 -16.42 -2.19
C ALA A 188 7.79 -16.54 -3.47
N ILE A 189 8.79 -15.67 -3.65
CA ILE A 189 9.70 -15.71 -4.80
C ILE A 189 10.61 -16.94 -4.72
N ARG A 190 11.14 -17.24 -3.52
CA ARG A 190 11.98 -18.43 -3.31
C ARG A 190 11.23 -19.71 -3.64
N GLU A 191 10.02 -19.87 -3.09
CA GLU A 191 9.17 -21.03 -3.35
C GLU A 191 8.87 -21.17 -4.84
N TYR A 192 8.43 -20.09 -5.49
CA TYR A 192 8.19 -20.12 -6.94
C TYR A 192 9.45 -20.47 -7.74
N GLY A 193 10.62 -19.91 -7.38
CA GLY A 193 11.89 -20.22 -8.01
C GLY A 193 12.32 -21.68 -7.86
N GLN A 194 12.00 -22.32 -6.72
CA GLN A 194 12.26 -23.75 -6.48
C GLN A 194 11.33 -24.66 -7.31
N ASP A 195 10.06 -24.26 -7.44
CA ASP A 195 9.04 -25.01 -8.18
C ASP A 195 9.17 -24.82 -9.70
N CYS A 196 9.67 -23.66 -10.15
CA CYS A 196 9.80 -23.34 -11.57
C CYS A 196 10.81 -24.27 -12.26
N LYS A 197 10.34 -25.00 -13.29
CA LYS A 197 11.17 -25.93 -14.08
C LYS A 197 11.50 -25.45 -15.50
N LYS A 198 10.82 -24.41 -15.99
CA LYS A 198 10.92 -23.94 -17.37
C LYS A 198 12.04 -22.90 -17.52
N GLU A 199 12.90 -23.06 -18.51
CA GLU A 199 13.83 -22.00 -18.91
C GLU A 199 13.15 -20.97 -19.83
N PRO A 200 13.55 -19.68 -19.82
CA PRO A 200 14.57 -19.07 -18.95
C PRO A 200 14.08 -18.72 -17.53
N ALA A 201 12.79 -18.94 -17.24
CA ALA A 201 12.16 -18.50 -16.00
C ALA A 201 12.83 -19.08 -14.73
N LYS A 202 13.24 -20.35 -14.75
CA LYS A 202 13.93 -21.00 -13.64
C LYS A 202 15.20 -20.24 -13.24
N LYS A 203 16.06 -19.91 -14.21
CA LYS A 203 17.28 -19.11 -13.96
C LYS A 203 16.93 -17.71 -13.48
N ASP A 204 15.99 -17.05 -14.14
CA ASP A 204 15.59 -15.68 -13.83
C ASP A 204 15.07 -15.55 -12.39
N PHE A 205 14.10 -16.39 -12.01
CA PHE A 205 13.56 -16.39 -10.66
C PHE A 205 14.54 -16.90 -9.61
N GLY A 206 15.51 -17.76 -9.98
CA GLY A 206 16.63 -18.10 -9.10
C GLY A 206 17.47 -16.89 -8.72
N GLN A 207 17.82 -16.03 -9.69
CA GLN A 207 18.55 -14.78 -9.43
C GLN A 207 17.72 -13.77 -8.63
N ILE A 208 16.43 -13.65 -8.92
CA ILE A 208 15.52 -12.76 -8.19
C ILE A 208 15.36 -13.25 -6.74
N ALA A 209 15.20 -14.56 -6.51
CA ALA A 209 15.12 -15.15 -5.18
C ALA A 209 16.39 -14.87 -4.37
N ASP A 210 17.57 -15.05 -4.96
CA ASP A 210 18.85 -14.72 -4.30
C ASP A 210 18.95 -13.22 -3.96
N ALA A 211 18.54 -12.35 -4.88
CA ALA A 211 18.53 -10.90 -4.66
C ALA A 211 17.61 -10.49 -3.49
N PHE A 212 16.41 -11.07 -3.41
CA PHE A 212 15.48 -10.81 -2.32
C PHE A 212 15.97 -11.37 -0.98
N ALA A 213 16.49 -12.60 -0.97
CA ALA A 213 17.04 -13.22 0.23
C ALA A 213 18.22 -12.44 0.79
N PHE A 214 19.16 -12.03 -0.09
CA PHE A 214 20.30 -11.19 0.28
C PHE A 214 19.83 -9.86 0.85
N ALA A 215 18.93 -9.15 0.16
CA ALA A 215 18.43 -7.87 0.62
C ALA A 215 17.69 -7.96 1.95
N ASN A 216 16.86 -8.99 2.14
CA ASN A 216 16.14 -9.21 3.40
C ASN A 216 17.12 -9.47 4.56
N LYS A 217 18.17 -10.27 4.31
CA LYS A 217 19.21 -10.58 5.29
C LYS A 217 20.07 -9.37 5.66
N GLU A 218 20.49 -8.57 4.69
CA GLU A 218 21.40 -7.45 4.93
C GLU A 218 20.66 -6.23 5.47
N ALA A 219 19.47 -5.91 4.94
CA ALA A 219 18.70 -4.76 5.39
C ALA A 219 18.16 -4.90 6.81
N LYS A 220 17.88 -6.15 7.25
CA LYS A 220 17.40 -6.50 8.59
C LYS A 220 16.28 -5.55 9.07
N PHE A 221 15.24 -5.42 8.25
CA PHE A 221 14.13 -4.57 8.63
C PHE A 221 13.45 -5.10 9.89
N GLU A 222 13.47 -4.28 10.94
CA GLU A 222 12.60 -4.44 12.09
C GLU A 222 11.42 -3.50 11.87
N TYR A 223 10.22 -4.05 11.72
CA TYR A 223 9.06 -3.28 11.31
C TYR A 223 9.32 -2.57 9.96
N SER A 224 9.37 -1.23 9.94
CA SER A 224 9.68 -0.43 8.74
C SER A 224 11.00 0.34 8.88
N THR A 225 11.85 -0.08 9.81
CA THR A 225 13.16 0.52 10.09
C THR A 225 14.27 -0.45 9.67
N PRO A 226 15.21 -0.04 8.80
CA PRO A 226 16.27 -0.91 8.29
C PRO A 226 17.40 -1.08 9.33
N GLY A 227 17.25 -2.04 10.25
CA GLY A 227 18.20 -2.30 11.35
C GLY A 227 19.62 -2.70 10.91
N GLY A 228 19.81 -3.08 9.64
CA GLY A 228 21.13 -3.34 9.06
C GLY A 228 21.89 -2.07 8.64
N SER A 229 21.25 -0.90 8.64
CA SER A 229 21.88 0.36 8.24
C SER A 229 22.91 0.83 9.28
N PRO A 230 24.06 1.41 8.87
CA PRO A 230 24.44 1.73 7.49
C PRO A 230 25.16 0.60 6.73
N LYS A 231 25.50 -0.53 7.40
CA LYS A 231 26.27 -1.63 6.79
C LYS A 231 25.55 -2.27 5.61
N ALA A 232 24.23 -2.37 5.68
CA ALA A 232 23.38 -2.85 4.59
C ALA A 232 23.60 -2.07 3.29
N GLY A 233 23.72 -0.73 3.36
CA GLY A 233 23.97 0.10 2.20
C GLY A 233 25.24 -0.28 1.46
N LYS A 234 26.32 -0.56 2.21
CA LYS A 234 27.58 -1.03 1.62
C LYS A 234 27.42 -2.41 0.97
N ALA A 235 26.83 -3.38 1.68
CA ALA A 235 26.67 -4.73 1.17
C ALA A 235 25.82 -4.77 -0.12
N LEU A 236 24.77 -3.97 -0.19
CA LEU A 236 23.91 -3.86 -1.36
C LEU A 236 24.59 -3.09 -2.51
N SER A 237 25.32 -2.00 -2.24
CA SER A 237 26.07 -1.31 -3.29
C SER A 237 27.20 -2.16 -3.86
N ASP A 238 27.93 -2.88 -3.00
CA ASP A 238 28.99 -3.81 -3.43
C ASP A 238 28.39 -4.89 -4.36
N ARG A 239 27.23 -5.45 -3.99
CA ARG A 239 26.53 -6.45 -4.81
C ARG A 239 26.14 -5.91 -6.19
N VAL A 240 25.73 -4.65 -6.28
CA VAL A 240 25.44 -3.99 -7.58
C VAL A 240 26.73 -3.84 -8.40
N GLN A 241 27.83 -3.43 -7.77
CA GLN A 241 29.14 -3.27 -8.42
C GLN A 241 29.74 -4.62 -8.86
N GLU A 242 29.41 -5.72 -8.18
CA GLU A 242 29.75 -7.09 -8.56
C GLU A 242 28.93 -7.63 -9.75
N GLY A 243 28.01 -6.82 -10.31
CA GLY A 243 27.19 -7.22 -11.45
C GLY A 243 26.12 -8.26 -11.10
N LYS A 244 25.63 -8.27 -9.86
CA LYS A 244 24.56 -9.19 -9.43
C LYS A 244 23.21 -8.48 -9.40
N VAL A 245 22.15 -9.22 -9.77
CA VAL A 245 20.78 -8.76 -9.56
C VAL A 245 20.60 -8.44 -8.08
N THR A 246 20.14 -7.24 -7.79
CA THR A 246 20.02 -6.72 -6.42
C THR A 246 18.66 -6.08 -6.25
N SER A 247 17.90 -6.52 -5.25
CA SER A 247 16.66 -5.86 -4.86
C SER A 247 16.93 -4.96 -3.66
N VAL A 248 16.21 -3.84 -3.56
CA VAL A 248 16.33 -2.90 -2.45
C VAL A 248 14.93 -2.57 -1.92
N PRO A 249 14.58 -2.95 -0.69
CA PRO A 249 13.34 -2.52 -0.05
C PRO A 249 13.38 -1.00 0.20
N ILE A 250 12.62 -0.24 -0.59
CA ILE A 250 12.55 1.22 -0.45
C ILE A 250 11.19 1.71 0.01
N ASN A 251 11.19 2.79 0.77
CA ASN A 251 9.98 3.35 1.36
C ASN A 251 10.15 4.86 1.60
N CYS A 252 9.03 5.52 1.85
CA CYS A 252 8.92 6.90 2.33
C CYS A 252 7.77 6.96 3.32
N LYS A 253 7.55 8.11 3.96
CA LYS A 253 6.41 8.29 4.86
C LYS A 253 5.11 7.88 4.16
N GLY A 254 4.44 6.88 4.72
CA GLY A 254 3.15 6.43 4.22
C GLY A 254 3.15 5.57 2.96
N HIS A 255 4.31 5.29 2.35
CA HIS A 255 4.32 4.58 1.06
C HIS A 255 5.58 3.76 0.84
N ALA A 256 5.41 2.57 0.27
CA ALA A 256 6.52 1.67 -0.10
C ALA A 256 6.60 1.54 -1.62
N MET A 257 7.80 1.48 -2.16
CA MET A 257 8.08 1.44 -3.60
C MET A 257 8.97 0.24 -3.92
N GLY A 258 9.11 -0.09 -5.21
CA GLY A 258 10.04 -1.12 -5.67
C GLY A 258 11.32 -0.50 -6.22
N LEU A 259 12.47 -1.06 -5.87
CA LEU A 259 13.75 -0.72 -6.47
C LEU A 259 14.58 -1.99 -6.65
N SER A 260 15.10 -2.19 -7.85
CA SER A 260 16.08 -3.24 -8.14
C SER A 260 17.14 -2.74 -9.11
N PHE A 261 18.25 -3.45 -9.14
CA PHE A 261 19.37 -3.27 -10.05
C PHE A 261 19.62 -4.58 -10.79
N VAL A 262 19.78 -4.49 -12.11
CA VAL A 262 20.10 -5.63 -12.98
C VAL A 262 21.36 -5.27 -13.76
N PRO A 263 22.40 -6.12 -13.82
CA PRO A 263 23.61 -5.82 -14.59
C PRO A 263 23.25 -5.58 -16.07
N VAL A 264 24.00 -4.74 -16.77
CA VAL A 264 23.93 -4.64 -18.23
C VAL A 264 24.94 -5.62 -18.83
N GLU A 265 24.45 -6.59 -19.61
CA GLU A 265 25.31 -7.61 -20.21
C GLU A 265 26.37 -6.97 -21.11
N GLY A 266 27.63 -7.36 -20.95
CA GLY A 266 28.76 -6.81 -21.69
C GLY A 266 29.23 -5.42 -21.24
N ASN A 267 28.65 -4.81 -20.20
CA ASN A 267 29.10 -3.52 -19.67
C ASN A 267 29.14 -3.50 -18.12
N PRO A 268 30.30 -3.74 -17.50
CA PRO A 268 30.43 -3.82 -16.04
C PRO A 268 30.25 -2.47 -15.33
N ASP A 269 30.39 -1.35 -16.05
CA ASP A 269 30.21 -0.01 -15.48
C ASP A 269 28.73 0.42 -15.45
N LYS A 270 27.83 -0.40 -15.99
CA LYS A 270 26.41 -0.08 -16.15
C LYS A 270 25.50 -1.08 -15.44
N THR A 271 24.38 -0.56 -14.93
CA THR A 271 23.28 -1.35 -14.40
C THR A 271 21.94 -0.72 -14.80
N TYR A 272 20.93 -1.55 -15.02
CA TYR A 272 19.56 -1.09 -15.10
C TYR A 272 18.99 -0.85 -13.70
N LEU A 273 18.61 0.40 -13.42
CA LEU A 273 17.81 0.77 -12.26
C LEU A 273 16.34 0.56 -12.60
N VAL A 274 15.67 -0.34 -11.88
CA VAL A 274 14.26 -0.69 -12.03
C VAL A 274 13.48 -0.09 -10.87
N PHE A 275 12.81 1.04 -11.09
CA PHE A 275 12.00 1.72 -10.09
C PHE A 275 10.52 1.44 -10.32
N THR A 276 9.74 1.21 -9.26
CA THR A 276 8.30 0.92 -9.38
C THR A 276 7.47 1.67 -8.37
N ASN A 277 6.50 2.43 -8.87
CA ASN A 277 5.48 3.09 -8.06
C ASN A 277 4.10 2.98 -8.74
N ARG A 278 3.19 2.26 -8.09
CA ARG A 278 1.78 2.13 -8.49
C ARG A 278 0.81 2.83 -7.52
N GLY A 279 1.33 3.50 -6.49
CA GLY A 279 0.54 4.23 -5.48
C GLY A 279 0.61 5.74 -5.65
N GLU A 280 0.47 6.47 -4.54
CA GLU A 280 0.61 7.93 -4.51
C GLU A 280 1.99 8.38 -4.98
N GLY A 281 2.05 9.58 -5.55
CA GLY A 281 3.30 10.16 -6.03
C GLY A 281 3.66 9.80 -7.47
N ALA A 282 3.03 8.78 -8.05
CA ALA A 282 3.22 8.43 -9.47
C ALA A 282 2.68 9.51 -10.43
N LYS A 283 1.83 10.44 -9.98
CA LYS A 283 1.27 11.58 -10.76
C LYS A 283 0.77 11.18 -12.16
N GLY A 284 0.09 10.03 -12.27
CA GLY A 284 -0.41 9.50 -13.54
C GLY A 284 0.55 8.56 -14.29
N LYS A 285 1.85 8.52 -13.94
CA LYS A 285 2.86 7.59 -14.47
C LYS A 285 2.95 6.31 -13.62
N PHE A 286 1.84 5.58 -13.49
CA PHE A 286 1.79 4.37 -12.66
C PHE A 286 2.53 3.19 -13.31
N GLY A 287 3.46 2.59 -12.56
CA GLY A 287 4.10 1.35 -12.97
C GLY A 287 5.60 1.32 -12.74
N THR A 288 6.31 0.69 -13.67
CA THR A 288 7.75 0.47 -13.58
C THR A 288 8.47 1.32 -14.61
N GLN A 289 9.52 2.02 -14.16
CA GLN A 289 10.44 2.79 -14.98
C GLN A 289 11.82 2.14 -14.90
N ILE A 290 12.46 1.99 -16.05
CA ILE A 290 13.78 1.36 -16.18
C ILE A 290 14.74 2.39 -16.74
N TYR A 291 15.86 2.59 -16.05
CA TYR A 291 16.91 3.52 -16.44
C TYR A 291 18.22 2.75 -16.58
N GLU A 292 19.09 3.17 -17.50
CA GLU A 292 20.49 2.74 -17.49
C GLU A 292 21.33 3.77 -16.72
N VAL A 293 22.01 3.32 -15.67
CA VAL A 293 22.82 4.17 -14.79
C VAL A 293 24.22 3.60 -14.61
N ASN A 294 25.17 4.40 -14.11
CA ASN A 294 26.50 3.88 -13.80
C ASN A 294 26.47 3.14 -12.46
N THR A 295 27.15 2.00 -12.38
CA THR A 295 27.27 1.22 -11.13
C THR A 295 27.92 2.02 -10.00
N LYS A 296 28.91 2.87 -10.33
CA LYS A 296 29.58 3.75 -9.37
C LYS A 296 28.67 4.81 -8.73
N ASP A 297 27.56 5.16 -9.37
CA ASP A 297 26.61 6.15 -8.85
C ASP A 297 25.67 5.50 -7.81
N VAL A 298 25.63 4.16 -7.74
CA VAL A 298 24.90 3.40 -6.73
C VAL A 298 25.76 3.24 -5.47
N THR A 299 25.81 4.29 -4.66
CA THR A 299 26.66 4.37 -3.46
C THR A 299 25.98 3.81 -2.21
N PRO A 300 26.74 3.46 -1.16
CA PRO A 300 26.17 3.07 0.14
C PRO A 300 25.19 4.12 0.71
N ASP A 301 25.52 5.40 0.57
CA ASP A 301 24.69 6.51 1.07
C ASP A 301 23.37 6.60 0.32
N PHE A 302 23.40 6.48 -1.01
CA PHE A 302 22.20 6.42 -1.82
C PHE A 302 21.29 5.27 -1.34
N ILE A 303 21.82 4.05 -1.21
CA ILE A 303 21.05 2.88 -0.77
C ILE A 303 20.46 3.09 0.63
N ASN A 304 21.28 3.55 1.59
CA ASN A 304 20.81 3.81 2.96
C ASN A 304 19.72 4.89 3.00
N ASN A 305 19.83 5.95 2.18
CA ASN A 305 18.83 7.01 2.14
C ASN A 305 17.47 6.54 1.61
N VAL A 306 17.44 5.74 0.53
CA VAL A 306 16.18 5.24 -0.03
C VAL A 306 15.54 4.12 0.81
N MET A 307 16.35 3.34 1.54
CA MET A 307 15.85 2.31 2.48
C MET A 307 15.26 2.90 3.76
N SER A 308 15.82 4.00 4.26
CA SER A 308 15.45 4.63 5.53
C SER A 308 14.35 5.70 5.42
N GLY A 309 13.67 5.80 4.28
CA GLY A 309 12.76 6.91 4.02
C GLY A 309 11.59 7.03 5.01
N HIS A 310 10.95 5.93 5.40
CA HIS A 310 9.93 5.92 6.45
C HIS A 310 10.54 6.18 7.82
N ASP A 311 11.65 5.51 8.14
CA ASP A 311 12.31 5.66 9.44
C ASP A 311 12.71 7.12 9.75
N LYS A 312 13.24 7.81 8.73
CA LYS A 312 13.61 9.23 8.78
C LYS A 312 12.46 10.20 8.45
N GLY A 313 11.27 9.70 8.14
CA GLY A 313 10.12 10.52 7.77
C GLY A 313 10.27 11.32 6.46
N LEU A 314 11.07 10.82 5.51
CA LEU A 314 11.26 11.41 4.19
C LEU A 314 9.96 11.36 3.38
N SER A 315 9.69 12.45 2.66
CA SER A 315 8.61 12.52 1.68
C SER A 315 8.94 11.72 0.41
N HIS A 316 7.90 11.41 -0.36
CA HIS A 316 8.07 10.82 -1.70
C HIS A 316 9.01 11.66 -2.58
N GLY A 317 8.87 13.00 -2.59
CA GLY A 317 9.71 13.88 -3.38
C GLY A 317 11.20 13.83 -3.00
N GLN A 318 11.50 13.68 -1.70
CA GLN A 318 12.88 13.52 -1.23
C GLN A 318 13.48 12.18 -1.68
N VAL A 319 12.73 11.07 -1.57
CA VAL A 319 13.19 9.77 -2.08
C VAL A 319 13.36 9.81 -3.60
N MET A 320 12.46 10.46 -4.34
CA MET A 320 12.61 10.64 -5.79
C MET A 320 13.80 11.51 -6.15
N SER A 321 14.19 12.48 -5.31
CA SER A 321 15.39 13.28 -5.51
C SER A 321 16.66 12.43 -5.41
N GLU A 322 16.70 11.43 -4.51
CA GLU A 322 17.79 10.46 -4.46
C GLU A 322 17.85 9.60 -5.74
N ILE A 323 16.71 9.13 -6.24
CA ILE A 323 16.64 8.41 -7.53
C ILE A 323 17.10 9.31 -8.69
N GLN A 324 16.72 10.59 -8.68
CA GLN A 324 17.11 11.55 -9.71
C GLN A 324 18.62 11.79 -9.76
N LYS A 325 19.31 11.78 -8.60
CA LYS A 325 20.77 11.91 -8.54
C LYS A 325 21.47 10.75 -9.27
N VAL A 326 21.02 9.51 -9.05
CA VAL A 326 21.61 8.31 -9.69
C VAL A 326 21.25 8.22 -11.17
N THR A 327 20.03 8.59 -11.54
CA THR A 327 19.58 8.63 -12.95
C THR A 327 20.10 9.86 -13.71
N GLN A 328 20.70 10.82 -13.00
CA GLN A 328 21.19 12.10 -13.55
C GLN A 328 20.10 12.88 -14.30
N GLY A 329 18.85 12.73 -13.89
CA GLY A 329 17.68 13.35 -14.54
C GLY A 329 17.38 12.83 -15.95
N LYS A 330 17.97 11.71 -16.38
CA LYS A 330 17.65 11.10 -17.68
C LYS A 330 16.27 10.47 -17.66
N GLU A 331 15.63 10.45 -18.83
CA GLU A 331 14.37 9.72 -19.02
C GLU A 331 14.59 8.20 -18.93
N PRO A 332 13.56 7.42 -18.55
CA PRO A 332 13.62 5.97 -18.58
C PRO A 332 13.89 5.46 -20.00
N ILE A 333 14.75 4.45 -20.13
CA ILE A 333 14.96 3.73 -21.40
C ILE A 333 13.80 2.79 -21.75
N SER A 334 12.98 2.44 -20.75
CA SER A 334 11.77 1.63 -20.93
C SER A 334 10.79 1.85 -19.78
N THR A 335 9.50 1.69 -20.08
CA THR A 335 8.42 1.76 -19.10
C THR A 335 7.51 0.56 -19.24
N ILE A 336 6.92 0.17 -18.11
CA ILE A 336 5.87 -0.83 -18.04
C ILE A 336 4.66 -0.19 -17.35
N ASP A 337 3.61 0.05 -18.14
CA ASP A 337 2.37 0.57 -17.62
C ASP A 337 1.67 -0.49 -16.77
N GLN A 338 1.35 -0.13 -15.54
CA GLN A 338 0.67 -1.01 -14.60
C GLN A 338 -0.48 -0.25 -13.97
N LYS A 339 -1.59 -0.97 -13.74
CA LYS A 339 -2.79 -0.36 -13.14
C LYS A 339 -2.46 0.30 -11.80
N PRO A 340 -3.06 1.47 -11.49
CA PRO A 340 -2.92 2.08 -10.18
C PRO A 340 -3.39 1.10 -9.11
N GLN A 341 -2.74 1.16 -7.95
CA GLN A 341 -3.09 0.32 -6.83
C GLN A 341 -4.31 0.92 -6.12
N LYS A 342 -5.37 0.11 -5.98
CA LYS A 342 -6.66 0.54 -5.40
C LYS A 342 -6.71 0.47 -3.88
N TYR A 343 -5.77 -0.24 -3.25
CA TYR A 343 -5.77 -0.54 -1.82
C TYR A 343 -4.43 -0.17 -1.20
N ASP A 344 -4.38 0.08 0.11
CA ASP A 344 -3.17 0.43 0.85
C ASP A 344 -2.23 -0.77 1.11
N ASN A 345 -1.90 -1.52 0.05
CA ASN A 345 -1.01 -2.70 0.07
C ASN A 345 0.29 -2.49 -0.72
N CYS A 346 0.75 -1.23 -0.84
CA CYS A 346 1.90 -0.85 -1.67
C CYS A 346 3.20 -1.59 -1.33
N THR A 347 3.38 -2.04 -0.07
CA THR A 347 4.53 -2.87 0.38
C THR A 347 4.65 -4.19 -0.37
N VAL A 348 3.52 -4.79 -0.77
CA VAL A 348 3.49 -6.01 -1.59
C VAL A 348 3.28 -5.66 -3.05
N ALA A 349 2.38 -4.73 -3.36
CA ALA A 349 1.98 -4.44 -4.73
C ALA A 349 3.11 -3.85 -5.59
N ASN A 350 3.95 -2.96 -5.05
CA ASN A 350 5.07 -2.36 -5.77
C ASN A 350 6.25 -3.31 -5.85
N THR A 351 6.60 -3.97 -4.75
CA THR A 351 7.64 -5.02 -4.69
C THR A 351 7.36 -6.14 -5.69
N ARG A 352 6.12 -6.66 -5.72
CA ARG A 352 5.70 -7.67 -6.70
C ARG A 352 5.74 -7.14 -8.13
N ALA A 353 5.32 -5.90 -8.36
CA ALA A 353 5.32 -5.30 -9.69
C ALA A 353 6.74 -5.02 -10.22
N ASN A 354 7.69 -4.75 -9.35
CA ASN A 354 9.09 -4.50 -9.68
C ASN A 354 9.78 -5.71 -10.34
N ILE A 355 9.39 -6.92 -9.93
CA ILE A 355 9.84 -8.19 -10.54
C ILE A 355 9.56 -8.21 -12.05
N HIS A 356 8.45 -7.62 -12.50
CA HIS A 356 8.15 -7.53 -13.93
C HIS A 356 9.22 -6.73 -14.70
N GLY A 357 9.73 -5.64 -14.11
CA GLY A 357 10.83 -4.88 -14.68
C GLY A 357 12.16 -5.63 -14.64
N VAL A 358 12.44 -6.35 -13.55
CA VAL A 358 13.66 -7.18 -13.44
C VAL A 358 13.69 -8.26 -14.53
N LEU A 359 12.56 -8.96 -14.74
CA LEU A 359 12.42 -9.95 -15.81
C LEU A 359 12.61 -9.32 -17.20
N LEU A 360 12.11 -8.09 -17.42
CA LEU A 360 12.28 -7.39 -18.68
C LEU A 360 13.75 -7.02 -18.93
N CYS A 361 14.49 -6.58 -17.91
CA CYS A 361 15.92 -6.32 -18.00
C CYS A 361 16.73 -7.60 -18.30
N GLN A 362 16.41 -8.71 -17.63
CA GLN A 362 17.04 -10.01 -17.89
C GLN A 362 16.79 -10.47 -19.33
N GLU A 363 15.59 -10.24 -19.86
CA GLU A 363 15.27 -10.53 -21.25
C GLU A 363 15.97 -9.59 -22.22
N ALA A 364 16.03 -8.29 -21.93
CA ALA A 364 16.77 -7.32 -22.74
C ALA A 364 18.25 -7.73 -22.88
N ASN A 365 18.89 -8.17 -21.79
CA ASN A 365 20.26 -8.69 -21.82
C ASN A 365 20.41 -9.90 -22.76
N ARG A 366 19.49 -10.87 -22.70
CA ARG A 366 19.51 -12.02 -23.62
C ARG A 366 19.35 -11.63 -25.09
N ARG A 367 18.69 -10.50 -25.36
CA ARG A 367 18.45 -9.98 -26.71
C ARG A 367 19.55 -9.01 -27.18
N GLY A 368 20.51 -8.67 -26.33
CA GLY A 368 21.60 -7.73 -26.64
C GLY A 368 21.25 -6.26 -26.42
N GLY A 369 20.18 -5.93 -25.70
CA GLY A 369 19.79 -4.56 -25.38
C GLY A 369 18.29 -4.29 -25.45
N PHE A 370 17.87 -3.14 -24.90
CA PHE A 370 16.47 -2.70 -24.93
C PHE A 370 15.98 -2.29 -26.32
N ASP A 371 16.88 -1.95 -27.24
CA ASP A 371 16.55 -1.66 -28.65
C ASP A 371 15.99 -2.90 -29.38
N LYS A 372 16.23 -4.11 -28.85
CA LYS A 372 15.72 -5.37 -29.38
C LYS A 372 14.45 -5.88 -28.67
N VAL A 373 13.93 -5.15 -27.69
CA VAL A 373 12.75 -5.53 -26.92
C VAL A 373 11.48 -5.06 -27.63
N THR A 374 10.87 -5.97 -28.41
CA THR A 374 9.59 -5.74 -29.10
C THR A 374 8.39 -5.89 -28.17
N GLN A 375 7.19 -5.58 -28.65
CA GLN A 375 5.96 -5.79 -27.90
C GLN A 375 5.71 -7.26 -27.58
N ASP A 376 5.99 -8.17 -28.52
CA ASP A 376 5.85 -9.62 -28.29
C ASP A 376 6.76 -10.11 -27.15
N VAL A 377 7.99 -9.58 -27.08
CA VAL A 377 8.92 -9.88 -25.98
C VAL A 377 8.37 -9.36 -24.65
N LYS A 378 7.78 -8.15 -24.63
CA LYS A 378 7.13 -7.62 -23.43
C LYS A 378 5.95 -8.50 -22.99
N ASP A 379 5.16 -9.02 -23.92
CA ASP A 379 4.02 -9.88 -23.61
C ASP A 379 4.45 -11.28 -23.13
N GLU A 380 5.53 -11.83 -23.66
CA GLU A 380 6.15 -13.07 -23.16
C GLU A 380 6.64 -12.91 -21.70
N VAL A 381 7.39 -11.83 -21.43
CA VAL A 381 7.88 -11.49 -20.08
C VAL A 381 6.72 -11.27 -19.11
N LYS A 382 5.66 -10.59 -19.57
CA LYS A 382 4.43 -10.40 -18.81
C LYS A 382 3.74 -11.73 -18.52
N GLY A 383 3.78 -12.69 -19.43
CA GLY A 383 3.31 -14.06 -19.23
C GLY A 383 4.01 -14.72 -18.03
N ARG A 384 5.35 -14.72 -18.02
CA ARG A 384 6.17 -15.24 -16.90
C ARG A 384 5.86 -14.54 -15.58
N TYR A 385 5.75 -13.20 -15.61
CA TYR A 385 5.33 -12.43 -14.44
C TYR A 385 3.94 -12.86 -13.94
N LYS A 386 2.98 -13.09 -14.84
CA LYS A 386 1.62 -13.51 -14.49
C LYS A 386 1.58 -14.90 -13.90
N GLU A 387 2.36 -15.84 -14.40
CA GLU A 387 2.51 -17.18 -13.82
C GLU A 387 2.94 -17.10 -12.35
N PHE A 388 4.00 -16.34 -12.04
CA PHE A 388 4.42 -16.10 -10.65
C PHE A 388 3.31 -15.49 -9.78
N THR A 389 2.67 -14.42 -10.23
CA THR A 389 1.59 -13.82 -9.43
C THR A 389 0.35 -14.71 -9.31
N GLY A 390 0.16 -15.64 -10.23
CA GLY A 390 -0.88 -16.67 -10.20
C GLY A 390 -0.56 -17.69 -9.12
N ASP A 391 0.64 -18.27 -9.16
CA ASP A 391 1.14 -19.22 -8.15
C ASP A 391 1.05 -18.66 -6.73
N MET A 392 1.52 -17.43 -6.52
CA MET A 392 1.45 -16.75 -5.22
C MET A 392 0.01 -16.65 -4.68
N ARG A 393 -0.97 -16.40 -5.57
CA ARG A 393 -2.39 -16.31 -5.18
C ARG A 393 -2.98 -17.69 -4.93
N ASP A 394 -2.69 -18.67 -5.80
CA ASP A 394 -3.20 -20.03 -5.70
C ASP A 394 -2.73 -20.72 -4.42
N LYS A 395 -1.43 -20.63 -4.10
CA LYS A 395 -0.88 -21.13 -2.83
C LYS A 395 -1.51 -20.46 -1.63
N LYS A 396 -1.82 -19.16 -1.72
CA LYS A 396 -2.50 -18.44 -0.64
C LYS A 396 -3.95 -18.90 -0.46
N ILE A 397 -4.67 -19.19 -1.54
CA ILE A 397 -6.02 -19.76 -1.49
C ILE A 397 -5.97 -21.17 -0.87
N GLN A 398 -5.06 -22.03 -1.32
CA GLN A 398 -4.89 -23.37 -0.76
C GLN A 398 -4.54 -23.34 0.73
N LYS A 399 -3.74 -22.36 1.18
CA LYS A 399 -3.45 -22.12 2.60
C LYS A 399 -4.73 -21.77 3.36
N LEU A 400 -5.56 -20.86 2.82
CA LEU A 400 -6.84 -20.47 3.44
C LEU A 400 -7.79 -21.66 3.56
N GLU A 401 -7.91 -22.48 2.51
CA GLU A 401 -8.74 -23.70 2.52
C GLU A 401 -8.32 -24.66 3.65
N LYS A 402 -7.02 -24.93 3.76
CA LYS A 402 -6.47 -25.80 4.82
C LYS A 402 -6.70 -25.22 6.22
N GLU A 403 -6.49 -23.91 6.39
CA GLU A 403 -6.70 -23.26 7.70
C GLU A 403 -8.17 -23.26 8.12
N ILE A 404 -9.10 -23.06 7.18
CA ILE A 404 -10.55 -23.15 7.42
C ILE A 404 -10.96 -24.56 7.79
N GLN A 405 -10.46 -25.57 7.07
CA GLN A 405 -10.75 -26.96 7.40
C GLN A 405 -10.26 -27.34 8.80
N ALA A 406 -9.09 -26.81 9.20
CA ALA A 406 -8.53 -27.04 10.53
C ALA A 406 -9.29 -26.26 11.63
N ASN A 407 -9.79 -25.05 11.33
CA ASN A 407 -10.46 -24.17 12.30
C ASN A 407 -11.75 -23.59 11.71
N PRO A 408 -12.79 -24.40 11.50
CA PRO A 408 -13.97 -24.00 10.73
C PRO A 408 -14.82 -22.92 11.44
N SER A 409 -14.69 -22.74 12.75
CA SER A 409 -15.42 -21.73 13.53
C SER A 409 -14.73 -20.37 13.60
N ASP A 410 -13.53 -20.22 13.04
CA ASP A 410 -12.75 -18.99 13.12
C ASP A 410 -13.40 -17.86 12.30
N PRO A 411 -13.84 -16.76 12.96
CA PRO A 411 -14.58 -15.71 12.28
C PRO A 411 -13.73 -14.94 11.26
N ASP A 412 -12.42 -14.80 11.50
CA ASP A 412 -11.53 -14.10 10.58
C ASP A 412 -11.32 -14.93 9.31
N LEU A 413 -11.17 -16.25 9.44
CA LEU A 413 -11.03 -17.15 8.29
C LEU A 413 -12.30 -17.18 7.43
N LYS A 414 -13.49 -17.19 8.06
CA LYS A 414 -14.76 -17.08 7.34
C LYS A 414 -14.89 -15.72 6.62
N ALA A 415 -14.50 -14.63 7.28
CA ALA A 415 -14.52 -13.29 6.67
C ALA A 415 -13.54 -13.18 5.48
N LEU A 416 -12.35 -13.79 5.59
CA LEU A 416 -11.40 -13.91 4.47
C LEU A 416 -11.98 -14.70 3.30
N ALA A 417 -12.61 -15.86 3.56
CA ALA A 417 -13.26 -16.66 2.53
C ALA A 417 -14.36 -15.86 1.81
N LYS A 418 -15.22 -15.19 2.59
CA LYS A 418 -16.28 -14.32 2.04
C LYS A 418 -15.70 -13.21 1.18
N GLY A 419 -14.71 -12.48 1.68
CA GLY A 419 -14.07 -11.39 0.93
C GLY A 419 -13.31 -11.86 -0.32
N PHE A 420 -12.88 -13.12 -0.37
CA PHE A 420 -12.34 -13.72 -1.60
C PHE A 420 -13.45 -14.02 -2.62
N LEU A 421 -14.56 -14.64 -2.20
CA LEU A 421 -15.67 -15.02 -3.07
C LEU A 421 -16.44 -13.82 -3.64
N GLU A 422 -16.45 -12.68 -2.93
CA GLU A 422 -17.04 -11.43 -3.43
C GLU A 422 -16.23 -10.77 -4.58
N LYS A 423 -15.00 -11.23 -4.83
CA LYS A 423 -14.18 -10.69 -5.91
C LYS A 423 -14.68 -11.16 -7.28
N PRO A 424 -14.66 -10.26 -8.30
CA PRO A 424 -14.93 -10.66 -9.66
C PRO A 424 -13.88 -11.66 -10.13
N ASN A 425 -14.33 -12.71 -10.84
CA ASN A 425 -13.47 -13.76 -11.39
C ASN A 425 -12.63 -14.50 -10.33
N HIS A 426 -13.15 -14.66 -9.11
CA HIS A 426 -12.54 -15.57 -8.15
C HIS A 426 -12.49 -16.99 -8.75
N LYS A 427 -11.45 -17.74 -8.44
CA LYS A 427 -11.42 -19.17 -8.75
C LYS A 427 -12.43 -19.85 -7.84
N HIS A 428 -13.32 -20.65 -8.43
CA HIS A 428 -14.31 -21.40 -7.67
C HIS A 428 -13.61 -22.32 -6.66
N SER A 429 -14.14 -22.37 -5.44
CA SER A 429 -13.68 -23.26 -4.37
C SER A 429 -14.87 -23.69 -3.52
N ASP A 430 -15.19 -24.99 -3.57
CA ASP A 430 -16.27 -25.59 -2.79
C ASP A 430 -16.01 -25.49 -1.29
N ILE A 431 -14.74 -25.57 -0.87
CA ILE A 431 -14.33 -25.47 0.54
C ILE A 431 -14.64 -24.07 1.07
N LEU A 432 -14.21 -23.04 0.34
CA LEU A 432 -14.48 -21.65 0.75
C LEU A 432 -15.98 -21.33 0.69
N GLN A 433 -16.68 -21.83 -0.32
CA GLN A 433 -18.13 -21.65 -0.44
C GLN A 433 -18.88 -22.29 0.74
N SER A 434 -18.52 -23.53 1.09
CA SER A 434 -19.13 -24.26 2.21
C SER A 434 -18.95 -23.51 3.53
N ALA A 435 -17.76 -22.96 3.77
CA ALA A 435 -17.43 -22.22 4.98
C ALA A 435 -18.26 -20.94 5.17
N VAL A 436 -18.71 -20.30 4.09
CA VAL A 436 -19.56 -19.10 4.13
C VAL A 436 -21.05 -19.39 4.11
N THR A 437 -21.47 -20.60 3.74
CA THR A 437 -22.88 -21.01 3.63
C THR A 437 -23.49 -21.66 4.87
N GLU A 438 -22.72 -21.89 5.94
CA GLU A 438 -23.31 -22.37 7.21
C GLU A 438 -24.34 -21.36 7.74
N LYS A 439 -25.61 -21.78 7.64
CA LYS A 439 -26.81 -21.02 8.00
C LYS A 439 -26.71 -20.43 9.41
N SER A 440 -27.04 -19.15 9.55
CA SER A 440 -27.62 -18.63 10.78
C SER A 440 -28.69 -19.62 11.25
N PRO A 441 -28.74 -20.02 12.54
CA PRO A 441 -29.76 -20.96 13.00
C PRO A 441 -31.11 -20.38 12.61
N THR A 442 -31.78 -21.09 11.70
CA THR A 442 -33.17 -20.84 11.35
C THR A 442 -33.93 -20.78 12.66
N SER A 443 -34.48 -19.62 12.97
CA SER A 443 -35.54 -19.49 13.96
C SER A 443 -36.61 -20.51 13.58
N SER A 444 -36.62 -21.64 14.27
CA SER A 444 -37.70 -22.62 14.18
C SER A 444 -38.91 -21.99 14.84
N PHE A 445 -39.63 -21.19 14.07
CA PHE A 445 -41.02 -20.91 14.35
C PHE A 445 -41.84 -22.13 13.94
N LYS A 446 -42.54 -22.67 14.94
CA LYS A 446 -43.79 -23.45 14.92
C LYS A 446 -43.68 -24.94 14.55
N SER A 447 -44.11 -25.77 15.50
CA SER A 447 -45.54 -26.10 15.63
C SER A 447 -46.01 -25.79 17.04
#